data_AF-U1GI54-F1
#
_entry.id   AF-U1GI54-F1
#
_cell.length_a   1.000
_cell.length_b   1.000
_cell.length_c   1.000
_cell.angle_alpha   90.00
_cell.angle_beta   90.00
_cell.angle_gamma   90.00
#
_symmetry.space_group_name_H-M   'P 1'
#
loop_
_entity.id
_entity.type
_entity.pdbx_description
1 polymer ?
#
loop_
_entity_poly.entity_id
_entity_poly.type
_entity_poly.pdbx_seq_one_letter_code
_entity_poly.pdbx_strand_id
1 'polypeptide(L)'
;MSLGRAFAGHRLDHNIACAAQNGFAGIEVFYEDLDYLAKELGHSSGDSTPSEDQLLAASCLLKEMCQTNGLEILGVQPFLFYERLVDRKEHTRMVEKMQPCFKIAKASGIDIIHIPTQFVGMKA
;
A
#
# COMPACT_ATOMS: atom_id res chain seq x y z
N MET A 1 12.46 3.02 3.96
CA MET A 1 12.27 2.06 5.08
C MET A 1 10.79 1.71 5.18
N SER A 2 10.43 0.48 5.58
CA SER A 2 9.02 0.08 5.79
C SER A 2 8.51 0.59 7.14
N LEU A 3 7.26 1.10 7.18
CA LEU A 3 6.63 1.64 8.39
C LEU A 3 5.86 0.60 9.22
N GLY A 4 5.98 -0.69 8.89
CA GLY A 4 5.15 -1.73 9.51
C GLY A 4 3.76 -1.83 8.87
N ARG A 5 2.86 -2.62 9.46
CA ARG A 5 1.51 -2.87 8.91
C ARG A 5 0.48 -1.92 9.51
N ALA A 6 -0.45 -1.42 8.69
CA ALA A 6 -1.57 -0.55 9.09
C ALA A 6 -2.30 -0.98 10.38
N PHE A 7 -2.52 -2.29 10.57
CA PHE A 7 -3.29 -2.81 11.71
C PHE A 7 -2.56 -2.77 13.06
N ALA A 8 -1.27 -2.37 13.12
CA ALA A 8 -0.49 -2.34 14.35
C ALA A 8 -0.90 -1.22 15.34
N GLY A 9 -1.96 -0.47 15.04
CA GLY A 9 -2.57 0.50 15.96
C GLY A 9 -2.05 1.94 15.84
N HIS A 10 -1.11 2.19 14.94
CA HIS A 10 -0.61 3.54 14.65
C HIS A 10 -1.25 4.08 13.38
N ARG A 11 -1.73 5.32 13.43
CA ARG A 11 -2.25 6.02 12.25
C ARG A 11 -1.10 6.31 11.27
N LEU A 12 -1.41 6.25 9.98
CA LEU A 12 -0.41 6.40 8.92
C LEU A 12 0.25 7.79 8.93
N ASP A 13 -0.51 8.84 9.24
CA ASP A 13 -0.02 10.21 9.40
C ASP A 13 1.06 10.33 10.48
N HIS A 14 0.84 9.67 11.63
CA HIS A 14 1.79 9.61 12.71
C HIS A 14 3.09 8.92 12.29
N ASN A 15 3.01 7.77 11.61
CA ASN A 15 4.19 7.03 11.17
C ASN A 15 5.03 7.82 10.15
N ILE A 16 4.37 8.53 9.21
CA ILE A 16 5.02 9.41 8.24
C ILE A 16 5.75 10.55 8.96
N ALA A 17 5.09 11.22 9.91
CA ALA A 17 5.70 12.29 10.69
C ALA A 17 6.91 11.79 11.51
N CYS A 18 6.80 10.62 12.15
CA CYS A 18 7.90 10.01 12.88
C CYS A 18 9.07 9.66 11.97
N ALA A 19 8.83 9.15 10.76
CA ALA A 19 9.88 8.86 9.81
C ALA A 19 10.64 10.13 9.40
N ALA A 20 9.92 11.21 9.09
CA ALA A 20 10.54 12.48 8.76
C ALA A 20 11.38 13.03 9.93
N GLN A 21 10.84 13.00 11.15
CA GLN A 21 11.55 13.47 12.37
C GLN A 21 12.83 12.68 12.67
N ASN A 22 12.90 11.41 12.26
CA ASN A 22 14.09 10.57 12.44
C ASN A 22 15.06 10.62 11.24
N GLY A 23 14.86 11.56 10.31
CA GLY A 23 15.80 11.83 9.22
C GLY A 23 15.73 10.85 8.05
N PHE A 24 14.63 10.11 7.89
CA PHE A 24 14.41 9.32 6.68
C PHE A 24 14.08 10.23 5.49
N ALA A 25 14.56 9.87 4.31
CA ALA A 25 14.26 10.57 3.05
C ALA A 25 13.08 9.93 2.28
N GLY A 26 12.74 8.68 2.59
CA GLY A 26 11.65 7.99 1.91
C GLY A 26 11.19 6.71 2.60
N ILE A 27 9.96 6.34 2.28
CA ILE A 27 9.22 5.23 2.89
C ILE A 27 8.73 4.23 1.85
N GLU A 28 8.61 2.97 2.26
CA GLU A 28 7.89 1.96 1.50
C GLU A 28 6.51 1.77 2.12
N VAL A 29 5.50 1.64 1.28
CA VAL A 29 4.09 1.60 1.72
C VAL A 29 3.47 0.27 1.29
N PHE A 30 2.68 -0.34 2.16
CA PHE A 30 1.90 -1.53 1.80
C PHE A 30 0.61 -1.12 1.10
N TYR A 31 0.14 -1.94 0.18
CA TYR A 31 -1.16 -1.69 -0.44
C TYR A 31 -2.31 -1.66 0.59
N GLU A 32 -2.15 -2.41 1.69
CA GLU A 32 -3.10 -2.38 2.81
C GLU A 32 -3.19 -1.01 3.48
N ASP A 33 -2.10 -0.22 3.53
CA ASP A 33 -2.14 1.14 4.08
C ASP A 33 -3.08 2.04 3.25
N LEU A 34 -3.15 1.82 1.93
CA LEU A 34 -4.11 2.50 1.04
C LEU A 34 -5.54 2.04 1.30
N ASP A 35 -5.77 0.74 1.54
CA ASP A 35 -7.10 0.23 1.89
C ASP A 35 -7.62 0.87 3.19
N TYR A 36 -6.79 0.95 4.23
CA TYR A 36 -7.16 1.60 5.49
C TYR A 36 -7.42 3.10 5.31
N LEU A 37 -6.52 3.80 4.61
CA LEU A 37 -6.68 5.22 4.35
C LEU A 37 -7.94 5.52 3.51
N ALA A 38 -8.26 4.67 2.54
CA ALA A 38 -9.48 4.77 1.74
C ALA A 38 -10.75 4.57 2.58
N LYS A 39 -10.73 3.62 3.52
CA LYS A 39 -11.84 3.41 4.47
C LYS A 39 -12.03 4.60 5.39
N GLU A 40 -10.94 5.18 5.90
CA GLU A 40 -10.96 6.39 6.73
C GLU A 40 -11.56 7.58 5.96
N LEU A 41 -11.10 7.83 4.73
CA LEU A 41 -11.61 8.87 3.84
C LEU A 41 -13.10 8.70 3.50
N GLY A 42 -13.52 7.48 3.21
CA GLY A 42 -14.88 7.17 2.79
C GLY A 42 -15.89 7.06 3.94
N HIS A 43 -15.48 7.31 5.20
CA HIS A 43 -16.27 7.01 6.41
C HIS A 43 -16.91 5.61 6.37
N SER A 44 -16.22 4.66 5.75
CA SER A 44 -16.75 3.33 5.51
C SER A 44 -16.50 2.47 6.73
N SER A 45 -17.57 2.10 7.42
CA SER A 45 -17.51 1.27 8.63
C SER A 45 -17.48 -0.22 8.26
N GLY A 46 -16.46 -0.96 8.71
CA GLY A 46 -16.42 -2.43 8.65
C GLY A 46 -15.54 -3.03 7.55
N ASP A 47 -15.92 -4.23 7.08
CA ASP A 47 -15.16 -5.04 6.11
C ASP A 47 -15.42 -4.70 4.63
N SER A 48 -16.04 -3.55 4.34
CA SER A 48 -16.28 -3.14 2.95
C SER A 48 -14.96 -2.93 2.21
N THR A 49 -14.81 -3.56 1.05
CA THR A 49 -13.66 -3.35 0.17
C THR A 49 -13.79 -1.96 -0.47
N PRO A 50 -12.77 -1.09 -0.39
CA PRO A 50 -12.78 0.22 -1.03
C PRO A 50 -12.96 0.11 -2.55
N SER A 51 -13.67 1.07 -3.15
CA SER A 51 -13.75 1.19 -4.61
C SER A 51 -12.41 1.67 -5.19
N GLU A 52 -12.22 1.47 -6.50
CA GLU A 52 -11.02 1.97 -7.20
C GLU A 52 -10.85 3.49 -7.01
N ASP A 53 -11.93 4.27 -7.07
CA ASP A 53 -11.91 5.72 -6.86
C ASP A 53 -11.49 6.10 -5.43
N GLN A 54 -11.95 5.34 -4.43
CA GLN A 54 -11.54 5.56 -3.03
C GLN A 54 -10.05 5.26 -2.83
N LEU A 55 -9.53 4.22 -3.48
CA LEU A 55 -8.10 3.90 -3.46
C LEU A 55 -7.25 4.94 -4.18
N LEU A 56 -7.75 5.49 -5.29
CA LEU A 56 -7.10 6.60 -6.00
C LEU A 56 -7.08 7.88 -5.14
N ALA A 57 -8.17 8.19 -4.44
CA ALA A 57 -8.21 9.31 -3.50
C ALA A 57 -7.21 9.13 -2.34
N ALA A 58 -7.19 7.94 -1.73
CA ALA A 58 -6.22 7.60 -0.68
C ALA A 58 -4.77 7.70 -1.16
N SER A 59 -4.51 7.24 -2.38
CA SER A 59 -3.21 7.33 -3.05
C SER A 59 -2.72 8.77 -3.22
N CYS A 60 -3.61 9.67 -3.66
CA CYS A 60 -3.31 11.09 -3.76
C CYS A 60 -3.03 11.72 -2.39
N LEU A 61 -3.84 11.38 -1.38
CA LEU A 61 -3.65 11.88 -0.01
C LEU A 61 -2.33 11.41 0.59
N LEU A 62 -1.98 10.13 0.44
CA LEU A 62 -0.70 9.57 0.90
C LEU A 62 0.48 10.35 0.30
N LYS A 63 0.41 10.65 -1.00
CA LYS A 63 1.43 11.45 -1.69
C LYS A 63 1.56 12.84 -1.07
N GLU A 64 0.45 13.53 -0.86
CA GLU A 64 0.43 14.86 -0.24
C GLU A 64 1.03 14.86 1.17
N MET A 65 0.68 13.85 1.98
CA MET A 65 1.22 13.68 3.33
C MET A 65 2.73 13.48 3.31
N CYS A 66 3.25 12.64 2.40
CA CYS A 66 4.69 12.42 2.26
C CYS A 66 5.39 13.70 1.80
N GLN A 67 4.87 14.38 0.78
CA GLN A 67 5.43 15.64 0.26
C GLN A 67 5.49 16.73 1.34
N THR A 68 4.43 16.87 2.14
CA THR A 68 4.37 17.84 3.24
C THR A 68 5.42 17.56 4.32
N ASN A 69 5.78 16.30 4.51
CA ASN A 69 6.81 15.87 5.47
C ASN A 69 8.21 15.72 4.83
N GLY A 70 8.39 16.11 3.57
CA GLY A 70 9.68 15.99 2.87
C GLY A 70 10.12 14.55 2.60
N LEU A 71 9.16 13.62 2.52
CA LEU A 71 9.39 12.20 2.26
C LEU A 71 9.01 11.82 0.84
N GLU A 72 9.80 10.92 0.25
CA GLU A 72 9.51 10.25 -1.01
C GLU A 72 8.84 8.89 -0.78
N ILE A 73 7.88 8.53 -1.64
CA ILE A 73 7.31 7.18 -1.63
C ILE A 73 8.16 6.31 -2.56
N LEU A 74 8.95 5.41 -1.97
CA LEU A 74 9.93 4.61 -2.69
C LEU A 74 9.29 3.44 -3.46
N GLY A 75 8.14 2.95 -3.02
CA GLY A 75 7.46 1.85 -3.69
C GLY A 75 6.23 1.35 -2.94
N VAL A 76 5.40 0.57 -3.66
CA VAL A 76 4.21 -0.10 -3.10
C VAL A 76 4.28 -1.62 -3.25
N GLN A 77 3.76 -2.35 -2.25
CA GLN A 77 3.67 -3.81 -2.23
C GLN A 77 2.21 -4.30 -2.32
N PRO A 78 1.64 -4.50 -3.53
CA PRO A 78 0.27 -4.98 -3.71
C PRO A 78 0.09 -6.50 -3.72
N PHE A 79 1.20 -7.25 -3.87
CA PHE A 79 1.20 -8.69 -4.10
C PHE A 79 1.76 -9.47 -2.91
N LEU A 80 1.14 -9.34 -1.74
CA LEU A 80 1.44 -10.26 -0.63
C LEU A 80 1.11 -11.71 -1.04
N PHE A 81 2.00 -12.64 -0.70
CA PHE A 81 1.86 -14.10 -0.93
C PHE A 81 1.71 -14.55 -2.39
N TYR A 82 2.15 -13.76 -3.37
CA TYR A 82 2.08 -14.14 -4.79
C TYR A 82 3.08 -15.25 -5.17
N GLU A 83 4.18 -15.38 -4.42
CA GLU A 83 5.21 -16.39 -4.70
C GLU A 83 4.62 -17.81 -4.64
N ARG A 84 4.99 -18.66 -5.61
CA ARG A 84 4.61 -20.09 -5.68
C ARG A 84 3.12 -20.38 -5.79
N LEU A 85 2.30 -19.47 -6.36
CA LEU A 85 0.93 -19.79 -6.74
C LEU A 85 0.89 -20.97 -7.73
N VAL A 86 0.51 -22.15 -7.24
CA VAL A 86 0.34 -23.37 -8.05
C VAL A 86 -1.00 -23.33 -8.80
N ASP A 87 -2.02 -22.73 -8.20
CA ASP A 87 -3.34 -22.59 -8.81
C ASP A 87 -3.32 -21.52 -9.91
N ARG A 88 -3.57 -21.94 -11.15
CA ARG A 88 -3.63 -21.06 -12.32
C ARG A 88 -4.76 -20.04 -12.24
N LYS A 89 -5.87 -20.35 -11.58
CA LYS A 89 -6.98 -19.40 -11.42
C LYS A 89 -6.57 -18.25 -10.51
N GLU A 90 -5.88 -18.57 -9.42
CA GLU A 90 -5.38 -17.57 -8.48
C GLU A 90 -4.28 -16.72 -9.11
N HIS A 91 -3.41 -17.30 -9.94
CA HIS A 91 -2.46 -16.55 -10.75
C HIS A 91 -3.16 -15.55 -11.69
N THR A 92 -4.18 -15.98 -12.45
CA THR A 92 -4.94 -15.07 -13.33
C THR A 92 -5.58 -13.93 -12.53
N ARG A 93 -6.18 -14.22 -11.36
CA ARG A 93 -6.77 -13.20 -10.48
C ARG A 93 -5.75 -12.15 -10.04
N MET A 94 -4.52 -12.58 -9.74
CA MET A 94 -3.44 -11.66 -9.36
C MET A 94 -2.96 -10.83 -10.54
N VAL A 95 -2.90 -11.39 -11.75
CA VAL A 95 -2.60 -10.63 -12.98
C VAL A 95 -3.68 -9.56 -13.22
N GLU A 96 -4.96 -9.88 -13.01
CA GLU A 96 -6.05 -8.90 -13.12
C GLU A 96 -5.93 -7.78 -12.07
N LYS A 97 -5.52 -8.11 -10.83
CA LYS A 97 -5.24 -7.13 -9.77
C LYS A 97 -4.12 -6.14 -10.14
N MET A 98 -3.23 -6.51 -11.07
CA MET A 98 -2.12 -5.64 -11.50
C MET A 98 -2.59 -4.39 -12.24
N GLN A 99 -3.70 -4.46 -12.99
CA GLN A 99 -4.20 -3.32 -13.75
C GLN A 99 -4.61 -2.13 -12.85
N PRO A 100 -5.45 -2.31 -11.81
CA PRO A 100 -5.71 -1.25 -10.82
C PRO A 100 -4.44 -0.74 -10.13
N CYS A 101 -3.48 -1.61 -9.82
CA CYS A 101 -2.24 -1.22 -9.16
C CYS A 101 -1.42 -0.23 -10.00
N PHE A 102 -1.38 -0.39 -11.33
CA PHE A 102 -0.70 0.58 -12.19
C PHE A 102 -1.36 1.96 -12.19
N LYS A 103 -2.70 2.03 -12.10
CA LYS A 103 -3.42 3.30 -12.02
C LYS A 103 -3.11 4.02 -10.71
N ILE A 104 -3.14 3.27 -9.60
CA ILE A 104 -2.79 3.75 -8.26
C ILE A 104 -1.34 4.26 -8.22
N ALA A 105 -0.39 3.46 -8.73
CA ALA A 105 1.01 3.86 -8.78
C ALA A 105 1.20 5.17 -9.56
N LYS A 106 0.57 5.27 -10.75
CA LYS A 106 0.61 6.48 -11.58
C LYS A 106 0.01 7.70 -10.89
N ALA A 107 -1.13 7.56 -10.21
CA ALA A 107 -1.78 8.66 -9.48
C ALA A 107 -0.93 9.14 -8.29
N SER A 108 -0.31 8.20 -7.57
CA SER A 108 0.56 8.47 -6.42
C SER A 108 1.93 9.03 -6.81
N GLY A 109 2.32 8.90 -8.07
CA GLY A 109 3.71 9.13 -8.51
C GLY A 109 4.68 8.10 -7.91
N ILE A 110 4.21 6.86 -7.73
CA ILE A 110 5.04 5.74 -7.31
C ILE A 110 5.61 5.10 -8.57
N ASP A 111 6.93 5.07 -8.67
CA ASP A 111 7.63 4.52 -9.83
C ASP A 111 8.03 3.04 -9.67
N ILE A 112 7.90 2.50 -8.45
CA ILE A 112 8.32 1.14 -8.12
C ILE A 112 7.18 0.33 -7.52
N ILE A 113 6.83 -0.79 -8.16
CA ILE A 113 5.93 -1.82 -7.61
C ILE A 113 6.77 -3.02 -7.20
N HIS A 114 6.73 -3.34 -5.91
CA HIS A 114 7.44 -4.48 -5.33
C HIS A 114 6.57 -5.75 -5.42
N ILE A 115 7.17 -6.82 -5.96
CA ILE A 115 6.62 -8.17 -5.92
C ILE A 115 7.46 -8.97 -4.92
N PRO A 116 7.04 -9.10 -3.65
CA PRO A 116 7.82 -9.82 -2.66
C PRO A 116 7.87 -11.31 -3.00
N THR A 117 9.08 -11.86 -3.10
CA THR A 117 9.36 -13.27 -3.41
C THR A 117 9.69 -14.10 -2.16
N GLN A 118 9.41 -13.58 -0.97
CA GLN A 118 9.58 -14.29 0.29
C GLN A 118 8.52 -13.80 1.27
N PHE A 119 7.41 -14.52 1.32
CA PHE A 119 6.56 -14.55 2.51
C PHE A 119 6.53 -16.01 2.97
N VAL A 120 7.35 -16.34 3.97
CA VAL A 120 7.28 -17.66 4.61
C VAL A 120 6.03 -17.69 5.48
N GLY A 121 4.89 -18.03 4.87
CA GLY A 121 3.75 -18.58 5.58
C GLY A 121 4.12 -19.97 6.10
N MET A 122 4.03 -20.15 7.41
CA MET A 122 4.41 -21.39 8.07
C MET A 122 3.50 -22.56 7.64
N LYS A 123 4.16 -23.57 7.04
CA LYS A 123 3.82 -24.99 6.74
C LYS A 123 2.41 -25.40 6.30
N ALA A 124 2.44 -26.24 5.26
CA ALA A 124 1.40 -27.18 4.84
C ALA A 124 0.95 -28.13 5.95
#